data_AF-A0A0L0NJ46-F1
#
_entry.id   AF-A0A0L0NJ46-F1
#
_cell.length_a   1.000
_cell.length_b   1.000
_cell.length_c   1.000
_cell.angle_alpha   90.00
_cell.angle_beta   90.00
_cell.angle_gamma   90.00
#
_symmetry.space_group_name_H-M   'P 1'
#
loop_
_entity.id
_entity.type
_entity.pdbx_description
1 polymer ?
#
loop_
_entity_poly.entity_id
_entity_poly.type
_entity_poly.pdbx_seq_one_letter_code
_entity_poly.pdbx_strand_id
1 'polypeptide(L)'
;MGQSWSGRNRRRNAKSLAELAPRKTPGQEAPLPNLNRNTLLGALQNVAESINKRKGDITVIAVGGAVNTIYLQSRDATHDVDFFNDYLTPADFENLVHSAREVVKCDRSLGEEWFNNRTILFISND
;
A
#
# COMPACT_ATOMS: atom_id res chain seq x y z
N MET A 1 -5.93 -24.14 40.10
CA MET A 1 -6.36 -24.69 38.79
C MET A 1 -5.78 -23.81 37.70
N GLY A 2 -4.67 -24.22 37.08
CA GLY A 2 -4.06 -23.52 35.95
C GLY A 2 -3.82 -24.52 34.85
N GLN A 3 -4.50 -24.37 33.71
CA GLN A 3 -4.29 -25.22 32.54
C GLN A 3 -3.28 -24.56 31.61
N SER A 4 -2.13 -25.22 31.51
CA SER A 4 -1.08 -25.01 30.52
C SER A 4 -1.61 -25.34 29.12
N TRP A 5 -1.65 -24.35 28.24
CA TRP A 5 -1.90 -24.58 26.81
C TRP A 5 -0.57 -24.73 26.08
N SER A 6 -0.17 -25.99 25.92
CA SER A 6 0.96 -26.41 25.09
C SER A 6 0.56 -26.40 23.61
N GLY A 7 0.57 -25.22 23.00
CA GLY A 7 0.44 -25.05 21.55
C GLY A 7 1.80 -25.13 20.87
N ARG A 8 2.34 -26.34 20.73
CA ARG A 8 3.57 -26.66 19.99
C ARG A 8 3.39 -26.23 18.53
N ASN A 9 3.77 -24.99 18.21
CA ASN A 9 3.75 -24.43 16.86
C ASN A 9 4.65 -25.29 15.95
N ARG A 10 4.02 -26.21 15.21
CA ARG A 10 4.65 -26.89 14.07
C ARG A 10 4.99 -25.80 13.06
N ARG A 11 6.26 -25.37 13.04
CA ARG A 11 6.88 -24.70 11.90
C ARG A 11 6.71 -25.61 10.68
N ARG A 12 5.64 -25.41 9.90
CA ARG A 12 5.57 -25.93 8.55
C ARG A 12 6.48 -25.01 7.73
N ASN A 13 7.58 -25.57 7.22
CA ASN A 13 8.35 -24.87 6.20
C ASN A 13 7.41 -24.65 5.01
N ALA A 14 7.15 -23.38 4.70
CA ALA A 14 6.41 -23.03 3.50
C ALA A 14 7.21 -23.50 2.28
N LYS A 15 6.57 -24.20 1.35
CA LYS A 15 7.18 -24.66 0.10
C LYS A 15 7.31 -23.55 -0.94
N SER A 16 6.62 -22.42 -0.73
CA SER A 16 6.73 -21.24 -1.59
C SER A 16 6.42 -19.97 -0.80
N LEU A 17 6.90 -18.82 -1.28
CA LEU A 17 6.59 -17.51 -0.70
C LEU A 17 5.08 -17.22 -0.70
N ALA A 18 4.35 -17.77 -1.67
CA ALA A 18 2.89 -17.68 -1.73
C ALA A 18 2.19 -18.31 -0.52
N GLU A 19 2.80 -19.33 0.12
CA GLU A 19 2.26 -19.95 1.33
C GLU A 19 2.46 -19.10 2.60
N LEU A 20 3.37 -18.12 2.55
CA LEU A 20 3.62 -17.16 3.62
C LEU A 20 2.86 -15.84 3.43
N ALA A 21 2.32 -15.60 2.23
CA ALA A 21 1.54 -14.41 1.96
C ALA A 21 0.30 -14.36 2.87
N PRO A 22 -0.08 -13.17 3.38
CA PRO A 22 -1.31 -13.02 4.16
C PRO A 22 -2.50 -13.62 3.40
N ARG A 23 -3.26 -14.51 4.06
CA ARG A 23 -4.46 -15.09 3.46
C ARG A 23 -5.48 -13.97 3.24
N LYS A 24 -5.98 -13.82 2.00
CA LYS A 24 -7.10 -12.93 1.69
C LYS A 24 -8.28 -13.30 2.60
N THR A 25 -8.78 -12.34 3.37
CA THR A 25 -9.98 -12.52 4.20
C THR A 25 -11.24 -12.49 3.32
N PRO A 26 -12.30 -13.26 3.65
CA PRO A 26 -13.58 -13.17 2.97
C PRO A 26 -14.10 -11.73 3.01
N GLY A 27 -14.35 -11.11 1.84
CA GLY A 27 -14.68 -9.69 1.69
C GLY A 27 -13.72 -8.90 0.77
N GLN A 28 -12.55 -9.46 0.41
CA GLN A 28 -11.62 -8.89 -0.57
C GLN A 28 -11.82 -9.44 -2.00
N GLU A 29 -13.06 -9.79 -2.36
CA GLU A 29 -13.39 -10.44 -3.65
C GLU A 29 -13.65 -9.46 -4.80
N ALA A 30 -13.77 -8.16 -4.51
CA ALA A 30 -13.80 -7.17 -5.58
C ALA A 30 -12.45 -7.20 -6.31
N PRO A 31 -12.42 -7.30 -7.66
CA PRO A 31 -11.17 -7.16 -8.39
C PRO A 31 -10.53 -5.84 -7.99
N LEU A 32 -9.25 -5.89 -7.61
CA LEU A 32 -8.51 -4.68 -7.27
C LEU A 32 -8.58 -3.72 -8.47
N PRO A 33 -8.80 -2.42 -8.24
CA PRO A 33 -8.90 -1.46 -9.32
C PRO A 33 -7.65 -1.50 -10.20
N ASN A 34 -7.82 -1.36 -11.51
CA ASN A 34 -6.71 -1.21 -12.44
C ASN A 34 -6.43 0.28 -12.62
N LEU A 35 -5.43 0.78 -11.90
CA LEU A 35 -5.00 2.16 -11.93
C LEU A 35 -3.94 2.33 -13.01
N ASN A 36 -4.30 3.01 -14.09
CA ASN A 36 -3.35 3.38 -15.14
C ASN A 36 -2.51 4.60 -14.73
N ARG A 37 -1.49 4.91 -15.53
CA ARG A 37 -0.57 6.05 -15.29
C ARG A 37 -1.28 7.38 -15.04
N ASN A 38 -2.31 7.71 -15.81
CA ASN A 38 -2.99 9.00 -15.69
C ASN A 38 -3.82 9.06 -14.40
N THR A 39 -4.52 7.98 -14.06
CA THR A 39 -5.25 7.85 -12.79
C THR A 39 -4.29 8.02 -11.61
N LEU A 40 -3.15 7.34 -11.62
CA LEU A 40 -2.16 7.43 -10.54
C LEU A 40 -1.58 8.83 -10.38
N LEU A 41 -1.17 9.46 -11.49
CA LEU A 41 -0.62 10.83 -11.44
C LEU A 41 -1.67 11.83 -10.95
N GLY A 42 -2.92 11.72 -11.42
CA GLY A 42 -4.02 12.55 -10.95
C GLY A 42 -4.30 12.36 -9.45
N ALA A 43 -4.34 11.12 -8.99
CA ALA A 43 -4.55 10.80 -7.58
C ALA A 43 -3.42 11.33 -6.69
N LEU A 44 -2.15 11.14 -7.09
CA LEU A 44 -0.98 11.66 -6.37
C LEU A 44 -0.96 13.20 -6.34
N GLN A 45 -1.33 13.85 -7.44
CA GLN A 45 -1.47 15.30 -7.49
C GLN A 45 -2.55 15.80 -6.52
N ASN A 46 -3.71 15.13 -6.47
CA ASN A 46 -4.79 15.48 -5.55
C ASN A 46 -4.36 15.28 -4.07
N VAL A 47 -3.57 14.26 -3.78
CA VAL A 47 -2.98 14.07 -2.43
C VAL A 47 -2.04 15.21 -2.10
N ALA A 48 -1.11 15.55 -3.00
CA ALA A 48 -0.17 16.66 -2.81
C ALA A 48 -0.91 17.99 -2.58
N GLU A 49 -1.95 18.28 -3.36
CA GLU A 49 -2.79 19.47 -3.16
C GLU A 49 -3.53 19.47 -1.82
N SER A 50 -4.04 18.33 -1.38
CA SER A 50 -4.70 18.17 -0.08
C SER A 50 -3.74 18.44 1.08
N ILE A 51 -2.49 17.96 0.98
CA ILE A 51 -1.41 18.20 1.95
C ILE A 51 -0.99 19.68 1.95
N ASN A 52 -0.80 20.26 0.77
CA ASN A 52 -0.40 21.66 0.60
C ASN A 52 -1.44 22.63 1.19
N LYS A 53 -2.74 22.35 1.06
CA LYS A 53 -3.81 23.15 1.68
C LYS A 53 -3.71 23.21 3.22
N ARG A 54 -3.05 22.23 3.83
CA ARG A 54 -2.80 22.15 5.28
C ARG A 54 -1.40 22.64 5.67
N LYS A 55 -0.66 23.24 4.73
CA LYS A 55 0.73 23.69 4.88
C LYS A 55 1.70 22.56 5.23
N GLY A 56 1.39 21.32 4.84
CA GLY A 56 2.32 20.20 4.94
C GLY A 56 3.26 20.16 3.72
N ASP A 57 4.45 19.60 3.93
CA ASP A 57 5.39 19.25 2.87
C ASP A 57 5.92 17.85 3.17
N ILE A 58 5.44 16.86 2.40
CA ILE A 58 5.66 15.45 2.68
C ILE A 58 6.26 14.81 1.44
N THR A 59 7.43 14.19 1.61
CA THR A 59 8.09 13.38 0.58
C THR A 59 7.99 11.90 0.94
N VAL A 60 7.55 11.08 -0.02
CA VAL A 60 7.55 9.61 0.10
C VAL A 60 8.34 9.01 -1.06
N ILE A 61 8.89 7.82 -0.86
CA ILE A 61 9.57 7.05 -1.89
C ILE A 61 8.62 5.99 -2.41
N ALA A 62 8.03 6.21 -3.58
CA ALA A 62 7.18 5.23 -4.23
C ALA A 62 8.00 4.05 -4.76
N VAL A 63 7.48 2.84 -4.60
CA VAL A 63 8.12 1.59 -5.02
C VAL A 63 7.15 0.66 -5.75
N GLY A 64 7.65 -0.48 -6.22
CA GLY A 64 6.81 -1.55 -6.74
C GLY A 64 6.05 -1.20 -8.01
N GLY A 65 4.74 -1.53 -8.03
CA GLY A 65 3.88 -1.40 -9.20
C GLY A 65 3.77 0.03 -9.73
N ALA A 66 3.78 1.02 -8.84
CA ALA A 66 3.71 2.43 -9.21
C ALA A 66 4.90 2.87 -10.05
N VAL A 67 6.12 2.45 -9.71
CA VAL A 67 7.34 2.76 -10.50
C VAL A 67 7.26 2.13 -11.90
N ASN A 68 6.84 0.88 -11.97
CA ASN A 68 6.66 0.16 -13.23
C ASN A 68 5.61 0.82 -14.14
N THR A 69 4.56 1.40 -13.55
CA THR A 69 3.43 1.99 -14.29
C THR A 69 3.69 3.45 -14.68
N ILE A 70 4.22 4.26 -13.76
CA ILE A 70 4.37 5.71 -13.95
C ILE A 70 5.68 6.04 -14.68
N TYR A 71 6.79 5.49 -14.20
CA TYR A 71 8.14 5.88 -14.62
C TYR A 71 8.66 4.97 -15.74
N LEU A 72 8.73 3.66 -15.49
CA LEU A 72 9.29 2.70 -16.46
C LEU A 72 8.31 2.36 -17.59
N GLN A 73 7.01 2.51 -17.35
CA GLN A 73 5.94 2.15 -18.29
C GLN A 73 6.06 0.71 -18.82
N SER A 74 6.57 -0.19 -17.98
CA SER A 74 6.70 -1.62 -18.28
C SER A 74 5.40 -2.40 -17.99
N ARG A 75 4.43 -1.75 -17.34
CA ARG A 75 3.09 -2.24 -17.06
C ARG A 75 2.07 -1.14 -17.31
N ASP A 76 0.93 -1.49 -17.91
CA ASP A 76 -0.13 -0.51 -18.22
C ASP A 76 -0.91 -0.06 -16.98
N ALA A 77 -0.96 -0.90 -15.95
CA ALA A 77 -1.67 -0.63 -14.71
C ALA A 77 -1.07 -1.35 -13.49
N THR A 78 -1.36 -0.78 -12.33
CA THR A 78 -1.17 -1.40 -11.01
C THR A 78 -2.42 -1.21 -10.15
N HIS A 79 -2.41 -1.69 -8.92
CA HIS A 79 -3.58 -1.67 -8.03
C HIS A 79 -3.50 -0.57 -6.98
N ASP A 80 -2.27 -0.14 -6.68
CA ASP A 80 -1.93 0.72 -5.57
C ASP A 80 -0.57 1.40 -5.79
N VAL A 81 -0.23 2.26 -4.85
CA VAL A 81 1.05 2.91 -4.68
C VAL A 81 1.59 2.50 -3.31
N ASP A 82 2.56 1.60 -3.34
CA ASP A 82 3.38 1.28 -2.18
C ASP A 82 4.44 2.38 -1.99
N PHE A 83 4.68 2.77 -0.74
CA PHE A 83 5.75 3.71 -0.43
C PHE A 83 6.56 3.34 0.81
N PHE A 84 7.80 3.83 0.83
CA PHE A 84 8.67 3.88 1.99
C PHE A 84 8.96 5.33 2.38
N ASN A 85 9.27 5.52 3.66
CA ASN A 85 9.76 6.79 4.19
C ASN A 85 10.48 6.56 5.53
N ASP A 86 11.57 7.29 5.76
CA ASP A 86 12.39 7.21 6.99
C ASP A 86 12.23 8.41 7.94
N TYR A 87 11.46 9.43 7.56
CA TYR A 87 11.44 10.76 8.20
C TYR A 87 10.05 11.30 8.56
N LEU A 88 8.96 10.56 8.29
CA LEU A 88 7.59 10.98 8.57
C LEU A 88 7.42 11.09 10.07
N THR A 89 7.05 12.28 10.54
CA THR A 89 6.53 12.41 11.88
C THR A 89 5.14 11.75 11.96
N PRO A 90 4.63 11.43 13.16
CA PRO A 90 3.26 10.94 13.31
C PRO A 90 2.22 11.89 12.71
N ALA A 91 2.43 13.20 12.83
CA ALA A 91 1.56 14.21 12.26
C ALA A 91 1.59 14.20 10.72
N ASP A 92 2.76 14.01 10.12
CA ASP A 92 2.88 13.89 8.67
C ASP A 92 2.19 12.63 8.17
N PHE A 93 2.37 11.50 8.86
CA PHE A 93 1.73 10.25 8.51
C PHE A 93 0.19 10.35 8.61
N GLU A 94 -0.33 10.95 9.68
CA GLU A 94 -1.76 11.20 9.82
C GLU A 94 -2.30 12.10 8.70
N ASN A 95 -1.57 13.18 8.36
CA ASN A 95 -1.94 14.08 7.28
C ASN A 95 -1.94 13.36 5.92
N LEU A 96 -0.92 12.54 5.65
CA LEU A 96 -0.79 11.74 4.43
C LEU A 96 -1.96 10.77 4.27
N VAL A 97 -2.26 9.99 5.31
CA VAL A 97 -3.38 9.02 5.33
C VAL A 97 -4.71 9.73 5.19
N HIS A 98 -4.90 10.86 5.87
CA HIS A 98 -6.11 11.66 5.75
C HIS A 98 -6.30 12.19 4.33
N SER A 99 -5.26 12.77 3.72
CA SER A 99 -5.29 13.26 2.35
C SER A 99 -5.55 12.14 1.35
N ALA A 100 -4.93 10.97 1.50
CA ALA A 100 -5.19 9.79 0.67
C ALA A 100 -6.66 9.36 0.69
N ARG A 101 -7.28 9.36 1.88
CA ARG A 101 -8.70 9.02 2.08
C ARG A 101 -9.65 10.06 1.49
N GLU A 102 -9.29 11.34 1.57
CA GLU A 102 -10.09 12.41 0.95
C GLU A 102 -10.16 12.24 -0.57
N VAL A 103 -9.04 11.87 -1.22
CA VAL A 103 -9.04 11.64 -2.68
C VAL A 103 -9.96 10.48 -3.08
N VAL A 104 -10.02 9.39 -2.30
CA VAL A 104 -10.95 8.27 -2.55
C VAL A 104 -12.42 8.69 -2.53
N LYS A 105 -12.78 9.71 -1.73
CA LYS A 105 -14.17 10.23 -1.71
C LYS A 105 -14.53 10.92 -3.02
N CYS A 106 -13.54 11.52 -3.69
CA CYS A 106 -13.71 12.27 -4.94
C CYS A 106 -13.47 11.41 -6.18
N ASP A 107 -12.64 10.38 -6.09
CA ASP A 107 -12.30 9.46 -7.19
C ASP A 107 -12.66 8.02 -6.81
N ARG A 108 -13.80 7.56 -7.34
CA ARG A 108 -14.33 6.21 -7.10
C ARG A 108 -13.55 5.10 -7.80
N SER A 109 -12.57 5.44 -8.65
CA SER A 109 -11.67 4.45 -9.23
C SER A 109 -10.62 3.96 -8.23
N LEU A 110 -10.39 4.71 -7.14
CA LEU A 110 -9.44 4.38 -6.09
C LEU A 110 -10.08 3.50 -5.01
N GLY A 111 -9.41 2.43 -4.61
CA GLY A 111 -9.75 1.66 -3.42
C GLY A 111 -9.21 2.31 -2.15
N GLU A 112 -9.75 1.98 -0.97
CA GLU A 112 -9.28 2.59 0.31
C GLU A 112 -7.79 2.38 0.60
N GLU A 113 -7.22 1.28 0.09
CA GLU A 113 -5.81 0.90 0.30
C GLU A 113 -4.92 1.27 -0.89
N TRP A 114 -5.40 2.12 -1.82
CA TRP A 114 -4.65 2.48 -3.05
C TRP A 114 -3.31 3.18 -2.79
N PHE A 115 -3.12 3.76 -1.61
CA PHE A 115 -1.87 4.43 -1.23
C PHE A 115 -1.51 4.04 0.19
N ASN A 116 -0.51 3.16 0.34
CA ASN A 116 -0.24 2.53 1.61
C ASN A 116 1.26 2.27 1.83
N ASN A 117 1.66 2.12 3.10
CA ASN A 117 3.03 1.84 3.51
C ASN A 117 3.26 0.35 3.84
N ARG A 118 2.35 -0.55 3.42
CA ARG A 118 2.44 -1.99 3.70
C ARG A 118 3.22 -2.70 2.61
N THR A 119 4.43 -2.21 2.34
CA THR A 119 5.32 -2.88 1.40
C THR A 119 5.79 -4.22 1.99
N ILE A 120 5.35 -5.33 1.39
CA ILE A 120 5.85 -6.66 1.75
C ILE A 120 7.10 -6.93 0.91
N LEU A 121 8.27 -6.84 1.53
CA LEU A 121 9.54 -7.21 0.90
C LEU A 121 9.80 -8.71 1.09
N PHE A 122 9.91 -9.44 -0.01
CA PHE A 122 10.42 -10.81 -0.01
C PHE A 122 11.87 -10.80 -0.47
N ILE A 123 12.80 -11.11 0.44
CA ILE A 123 14.20 -11.35 0.10
C ILE A 123 14.39 -12.87 0.08
N SER A 124 14.76 -13.42 -1.08
CA SER A 124 15.27 -14.78 -1.15
C SER A 124 16.68 -14.79 -0.56
N ASN A 125 16.97 -15.73 0.34
CA ASN A 125 18.35 -16.03 0.69
C ASN A 125 18.95 -16.81 -0.48
N ASP A 126 19.93 -16.21 -1.16
CA ASP A 126 20.90 -16.97 -1.95
C ASP A 126 21.79 -17.82 -1.02
#